data_AF-A0A317ZZR1-F1
#
_entry.id   AF-A0A317ZZR1-F1
#
_cell.length_a   1.000
_cell.length_b   1.000
_cell.length_c   1.000
_cell.angle_alpha   90.00
_cell.angle_beta   90.00
_cell.angle_gamma   90.00
#
_symmetry.space_group_name_H-M   'P 1'
#
loop_
_entity.id
_entity.type
_entity.pdbx_description
1 polymer ?
#
loop_
_entity_poly.entity_id
_entity_poly.type
_entity_poly.pdbx_seq_one_letter_code
_entity_poly.pdbx_strand_id
1 'polypeptide(L)'
;MITAKEAYALSGPDTSDYLSFLEDKILSAANNKAKQITIRELPYAQWLYDENSLSQAEKDALRVLRENGFKVSLYYKELQFVDMGLVIAWG
;
A
#
# COMPACT_ATOMS: atom_id res chain seq x y z
N MET A 1 27.63 19.74 -2.90
CA MET A 1 26.70 19.07 -3.84
C MET A 1 26.27 17.78 -3.18
N ILE A 2 24.98 17.48 -3.11
CA ILE A 2 24.53 16.19 -2.57
C ILE A 2 24.92 15.06 -3.52
N THR A 3 25.12 13.88 -2.99
CA THR A 3 25.37 12.65 -3.74
C THR A 3 24.08 12.13 -4.37
N ALA A 4 24.20 11.28 -5.39
CA ALA A 4 23.04 10.62 -6.00
C ALA A 4 22.22 9.80 -4.98
N LYS A 5 22.89 9.20 -3.99
CA LYS A 5 22.24 8.44 -2.90
C LYS A 5 21.44 9.35 -1.97
N GLU A 6 21.97 10.52 -1.63
CA GLU A 6 21.25 11.52 -0.84
C GLU A 6 20.06 12.09 -1.62
N ALA A 7 20.22 12.35 -2.92
CA ALA A 7 19.11 12.78 -3.77
C ALA A 7 17.99 11.73 -3.85
N TYR A 8 18.34 10.45 -3.98
CA TYR A 8 17.39 9.34 -3.97
C TYR A 8 16.64 9.26 -2.62
N ALA A 9 17.36 9.33 -1.50
CA ALA A 9 16.74 9.34 -0.17
C ALA A 9 15.77 10.52 0.05
N LEU A 10 16.02 11.67 -0.60
CA LEU A 10 15.15 12.84 -0.55
C LEU A 10 13.97 12.76 -1.53
N SER A 11 14.03 11.90 -2.54
CA SER A 11 13.01 11.77 -3.58
C SER A 11 11.77 10.99 -3.13
N GLY A 12 11.85 10.35 -1.95
CA GLY A 12 10.79 9.50 -1.41
C GLY A 12 10.71 8.13 -2.11
N PRO A 13 9.81 7.25 -1.64
CA PRO A 13 9.65 5.92 -2.21
C PRO A 13 9.04 5.98 -3.61
N ASP A 14 9.50 5.10 -4.50
CA ASP A 14 8.90 4.92 -5.81
C ASP A 14 7.83 3.80 -5.82
N THR A 15 7.18 3.60 -6.98
CA THR A 15 6.16 2.56 -7.15
C THR A 15 6.69 1.15 -6.82
N SER A 16 7.95 0.86 -7.16
CA SER A 16 8.56 -0.45 -6.92
C SER A 16 8.81 -0.69 -5.44
N ASP A 17 9.22 0.34 -4.70
CA ASP A 17 9.39 0.27 -3.24
C ASP A 17 8.06 -0.06 -2.57
N TYR A 18 6.98 0.62 -2.99
CA TYR A 18 5.64 0.36 -2.47
C TYR A 18 5.18 -1.07 -2.78
N LEU A 19 5.33 -1.52 -4.03
CA LEU A 19 4.92 -2.85 -4.45
C LEU A 19 5.70 -3.95 -3.73
N SER A 20 7.01 -3.77 -3.51
CA SER A 20 7.86 -4.76 -2.83
C SER A 20 7.36 -5.03 -1.41
N PHE A 21 7.05 -3.97 -0.65
CA PHE A 21 6.46 -4.11 0.69
C PHE A 21 5.11 -4.83 0.66
N LEU A 22 4.24 -4.49 -0.30
CA LEU A 22 2.92 -5.10 -0.44
C LEU A 22 3.03 -6.59 -0.81
N GLU A 23 3.93 -6.92 -1.73
CA GLU A 23 4.18 -8.29 -2.18
C GLU A 23 4.67 -9.16 -1.01
N ASP A 24 5.61 -8.69 -0.20
CA ASP A 24 6.08 -9.40 1.00
C ASP A 24 4.93 -9.72 1.97
N LYS A 25 4.02 -8.77 2.20
CA LYS A 25 2.85 -8.94 3.07
C LYS A 25 1.85 -9.93 2.46
N ILE A 26 1.58 -9.83 1.16
CA ILE A 26 0.68 -10.73 0.43
C ILE A 26 1.23 -12.16 0.44
N LEU A 27 2.52 -12.35 0.11
CA LEU A 27 3.19 -13.65 0.12
C LEU A 27 3.15 -14.30 1.50
N SER A 28 3.47 -13.53 2.55
CA SER A 28 3.41 -14.02 3.92
C SER A 28 2.01 -14.50 4.31
N ALA A 29 0.97 -13.76 3.92
CA ALA A 29 -0.42 -14.13 4.21
C ALA A 29 -0.91 -15.31 3.35
N ALA A 30 -0.55 -15.35 2.07
CA ALA A 30 -0.87 -16.46 1.17
C ALA A 30 -0.23 -17.78 1.63
N ASN A 31 1.03 -17.74 2.09
CA ASN A 31 1.70 -18.90 2.69
C ASN A 31 0.97 -19.43 3.94
N ASN A 32 0.31 -18.54 4.68
CA ASN A 32 -0.55 -18.88 5.82
C ASN A 32 -1.99 -19.22 5.42
N LYS A 33 -2.25 -19.48 4.13
CA LYS A 33 -3.57 -19.82 3.56
C LYS A 33 -4.63 -18.73 3.73
N ALA A 34 -4.24 -17.49 4.02
CA ALA A 34 -5.17 -16.36 4.04
C ALA A 34 -5.59 -15.97 2.61
N LYS A 35 -6.73 -15.30 2.51
CA LYS A 35 -7.31 -14.77 1.25
C LYS A 35 -7.39 -13.25 1.23
N GLN A 36 -7.01 -12.60 2.32
CA GLN A 36 -6.97 -11.16 2.44
C GLN A 36 -5.96 -10.73 3.49
N ILE A 37 -5.51 -9.48 3.38
CA ILE A 37 -4.74 -8.76 4.40
C ILE A 37 -5.35 -7.38 4.63
N THR A 38 -5.09 -6.82 5.81
CA THR A 38 -5.38 -5.41 6.14
C THR A 38 -4.10 -4.77 6.62
N ILE A 39 -3.60 -3.80 5.85
CA ILE A 39 -2.37 -3.07 6.11
C ILE A 39 -2.74 -1.79 6.85
N ARG A 40 -2.22 -1.63 8.07
CA ARG A 40 -2.46 -0.48 8.94
C ARG A 40 -1.26 0.46 9.00
N GLU A 41 -0.16 0.09 8.34
CA GLU A 41 1.05 0.88 8.23
C GLU A 41 0.86 2.09 7.30
N LEU A 42 1.40 3.24 7.70
CA LEU A 42 1.46 4.42 6.83
C LEU A 42 2.60 4.26 5.79
N PRO A 43 2.44 4.79 4.57
CA PRO A 43 1.29 5.59 4.10
C PRO A 43 0.07 4.76 3.65
N TYR A 44 0.23 3.45 3.45
CA TYR A 44 -0.77 2.56 2.84
C TYR A 44 -2.16 2.64 3.48
N ALA A 45 -2.24 2.72 4.81
CA ALA A 45 -3.50 2.75 5.55
C ALA A 45 -4.45 3.88 5.14
N GLN A 46 -3.91 4.98 4.60
CA GLN A 46 -4.67 6.18 4.22
C GLN A 46 -4.98 6.23 2.72
N TRP A 47 -4.40 5.36 1.90
CA TRP A 47 -4.47 5.49 0.45
C TRP A 47 -5.88 5.53 -0.11
N LEU A 48 -6.77 4.69 0.43
CA LEU A 48 -8.17 4.62 -0.01
C LEU A 48 -9.11 5.48 0.84
N TYR A 49 -8.59 6.19 1.84
CA TYR A 49 -9.35 7.20 2.58
C TYR A 49 -9.50 8.48 1.74
N ASP A 50 -8.42 8.89 1.07
CA ASP A 50 -8.44 9.97 0.08
C ASP A 50 -7.52 9.65 -1.11
N GLU A 51 -8.05 8.92 -2.10
CA GLU A 51 -7.30 8.56 -3.31
C GLU A 51 -6.86 9.78 -4.14
N ASN A 52 -7.48 10.96 -3.96
CA ASN A 52 -7.10 12.16 -4.69
C ASN A 52 -5.79 12.76 -4.19
N SER A 53 -5.48 12.57 -2.91
CA SER A 53 -4.26 13.04 -2.26
C SER A 53 -3.01 12.24 -2.63
N LEU A 54 -3.18 11.07 -3.27
CA LEU A 54 -2.09 10.17 -3.62
C LEU A 54 -1.13 10.79 -4.64
N SER A 55 0.16 10.54 -4.41
CA SER A 55 1.21 10.73 -5.41
C SER A 55 1.02 9.79 -6.61
N GLN A 56 1.70 10.09 -7.72
CA GLN A 56 1.64 9.23 -8.91
C GLN A 56 2.14 7.81 -8.61
N ALA A 57 3.19 7.67 -7.79
CA ALA A 57 3.76 6.37 -7.42
C ALA A 57 2.74 5.49 -6.66
N GLU A 58 2.01 6.08 -5.71
CA GLU A 58 0.98 5.37 -4.94
C GLU A 58 -0.22 4.97 -5.83
N LYS A 59 -0.63 5.86 -6.75
CA LYS A 59 -1.68 5.56 -7.74
C LYS A 59 -1.27 4.42 -8.66
N ASP A 60 -0.01 4.44 -9.12
CA ASP A 60 0.52 3.38 -9.97
C ASP A 60 0.60 2.04 -9.23
N ALA A 61 0.97 2.03 -7.95
CA ALA A 61 0.97 0.82 -7.12
C ALA A 61 -0.45 0.23 -6.98
N LEU A 62 -1.45 1.06 -6.67
CA LEU A 62 -2.85 0.63 -6.63
C LEU A 62 -3.35 0.11 -7.98
N ARG A 63 -2.96 0.76 -9.09
CA ARG A 63 -3.28 0.30 -10.44
C ARG A 63 -2.71 -1.09 -10.70
N VAL A 64 -1.43 -1.32 -10.41
CA VAL A 64 -0.77 -2.62 -10.60
C VAL A 64 -1.45 -3.73 -9.79
N LEU A 65 -1.85 -3.46 -8.54
CA LEU A 65 -2.63 -4.43 -7.74
C LEU A 65 -3.96 -4.79 -8.43
N ARG A 66 -4.72 -3.78 -8.87
CA ARG A 66 -6.03 -3.96 -9.52
C ARG A 66 -5.88 -4.73 -10.84
N GLU A 67 -4.87 -4.39 -11.65
CA GLU A 67 -4.57 -5.07 -12.93
C GLU A 67 -4.16 -6.53 -12.73
N ASN A 68 -3.46 -6.84 -11.63
CA ASN A 68 -3.10 -8.20 -11.25
C ASN A 68 -4.24 -9.00 -10.59
N GLY A 69 -5.46 -8.46 -10.57
CA GLY A 69 -6.66 -9.15 -10.08
C GLY A 69 -6.88 -9.08 -8.58
N PHE A 70 -6.10 -8.27 -7.85
CA PHE A 70 -6.38 -8.03 -6.43
C PHE A 70 -7.57 -7.09 -6.25
N LYS A 71 -8.44 -7.40 -5.29
CA LYS A 71 -9.47 -6.49 -4.83
C LYS A 71 -8.91 -5.61 -3.73
N VAL A 72 -8.86 -4.30 -3.96
CA VAL A 72 -8.43 -3.29 -2.99
C VAL A 72 -9.63 -2.54 -2.41
N SER A 73 -9.68 -2.32 -1.10
CA SER A 73 -10.76 -1.56 -0.45
C SER A 73 -10.31 -0.93 0.87
N LEU A 74 -10.99 0.14 1.28
CA LEU A 74 -10.74 0.79 2.56
C LEU A 74 -11.35 -0.02 3.71
N TYR A 75 -10.55 -0.37 4.70
CA TYR A 75 -11.05 -0.64 6.05
C TYR A 75 -11.15 0.68 6.79
N TYR A 76 -12.33 0.99 7.34
CA TYR A 76 -12.55 2.17 8.16
C TYR A 76 -13.44 1.82 9.34
N LYS A 77 -12.98 2.15 10.54
CA LYS A 77 -13.75 1.99 11.77
C LYS A 77 -13.56 3.19 12.68
N GLU A 78 -14.65 3.89 12.94
CA GLU A 78 -14.67 4.99 13.90
C GLU A 78 -14.73 4.42 15.33
N LEU A 79 -13.67 4.68 16.10
CA LEU A 79 -13.53 4.35 17.51
C LEU A 79 -13.03 5.60 18.25
N GLN A 80 -12.59 5.47 19.51
CA GLN A 80 -11.90 6.56 20.22
C GLN A 80 -10.70 7.12 19.43
N PHE A 81 -10.03 6.25 18.66
CA PHE A 81 -9.09 6.62 17.60
C PHE A 81 -9.50 5.90 16.33
N VAL A 82 -9.52 6.59 15.20
CA VAL A 82 -9.89 6.02 13.91
C VAL A 82 -8.94 4.86 13.56
N ASP A 83 -9.50 3.67 13.29
CA ASP A 83 -8.76 2.52 12.75
C ASP A 83 -9.01 2.44 11.24
N MET A 84 -7.95 2.59 10.46
CA MET A 84 -7.98 2.58 9.00
C MET A 84 -6.95 1.61 8.44
N GLY A 85 -7.24 1.07 7.27
CA GLY A 85 -6.28 0.23 6.58
C GLY A 85 -6.60 0.00 5.12
N LEU A 86 -5.56 -0.34 4.37
CA LEU A 86 -5.70 -0.87 3.01
C LEU A 86 -6.00 -2.36 3.09
N VAL A 87 -7.18 -2.76 2.63
CA VAL A 87 -7.54 -4.17 2.47
C VAL A 87 -7.15 -4.62 1.07
N ILE A 88 -6.41 -5.72 0.98
CA ILE A 88 -6.07 -6.39 -0.27
C ILE A 88 -6.57 -7.83 -0.16
N ALA A 89 -7.43 -8.25 -1.08
CA ALA A 89 -8.00 -9.60 -1.12
C ALA A 89 -7.76 -10.28 -2.48
N TRP A 90 -7.64 -11.61 -2.47
CA TRP A 90 -7.41 -12.44 -3.66
C TRP A 90 -8.15 -13.78 -3.59
N GLY A 91 -8.49 -14.29 -4.77
CA GLY A 91 -9.35 -15.48 -4.97
C GLY A 91 -10.77 -15.10 -5.30
#